data_AF-A0A810QD59-F1
#
_entry.id   AF-A0A810QD59-F1
#
_cell.length_a   1.000
_cell.length_b   1.000
_cell.length_c   1.000
_cell.angle_alpha   90.00
_cell.angle_beta   90.00
_cell.angle_gamma   90.00
#
_symmetry.space_group_name_H-M   'P 1'
#
loop_
_entity.id
_entity.type
_entity.pdbx_description
1 polymer ?
#
loop_
_entity_poly.entity_id
_entity_poly.type
_entity_poly.pdbx_seq_one_letter_code
_entity_poly.pdbx_strand_id
1 'polypeptide(L)'
;MKEAVLHADETTLQVLKEPRKSAQSKSYMWLYWTSSYTAEPMIPYEYRPDRKASNSAEFLMDFHGWLHANGHPSYHSVPAGAYSRGGLLGAPAAEV
;
A
#
# COMPACT_ATOMS: atom_id res chain seq x y z
N MET A 1 -0.12 10.87 -5.50
CA MET A 1 0.92 11.02 -4.47
C MET A 1 2.24 11.18 -5.22
N LYS A 2 3.03 12.24 -4.97
CA LYS A 2 4.24 12.55 -5.75
C LYS A 2 5.51 12.34 -4.92
N GLU A 3 5.61 11.21 -4.23
CA GLU A 3 6.79 10.86 -3.44
C GLU A 3 7.57 9.75 -4.10
N ALA A 4 8.90 9.79 -3.98
CA ALA A 4 9.77 8.77 -4.56
C ALA A 4 9.80 7.47 -3.74
N VAL A 5 9.39 7.50 -2.47
CA VAL A 5 9.37 6.35 -1.56
C VAL A 5 8.07 6.34 -0.78
N LEU A 6 7.40 5.18 -0.76
CA LEU A 6 6.24 4.92 0.07
C LEU A 6 6.43 3.66 0.91
N HIS A 7 5.83 3.68 2.09
CA HIS A 7 5.63 2.47 2.89
C HIS A 7 4.16 2.07 2.81
N ALA A 8 3.88 0.79 2.61
CA ALA A 8 2.52 0.27 2.61
C ALA A 8 2.38 -0.92 3.56
N ASP A 9 1.28 -0.92 4.32
CA ASP A 9 0.89 -2.04 5.17
C ASP A 9 -0.63 -2.10 5.25
N GLU A 10 -1.17 -3.26 5.58
CA GLU A 10 -2.60 -3.45 5.82
C GLU A 10 -2.86 -3.98 7.23
N THR A 11 -3.81 -3.36 7.91
CA THR A 11 -4.26 -3.83 9.22
C THR A 11 -5.71 -4.30 9.17
N THR A 12 -6.03 -5.30 9.97
CA THR A 12 -7.41 -5.80 10.08
C THR A 12 -8.17 -5.04 11.14
N LEU A 13 -9.42 -4.69 10.85
CA LEU A 13 -10.36 -4.08 11.79
C LEU A 13 -11.73 -4.73 11.69
N GLN A 14 -12.61 -4.38 12.63
CA GLN A 14 -14.02 -4.75 12.64
C GLN A 14 -14.88 -3.49 12.50
N VAL A 15 -15.92 -3.56 11.67
CA VAL A 15 -16.85 -2.46 11.46
C VAL A 15 -18.23 -2.86 11.99
N LEU A 16 -18.68 -2.16 13.04
CA LEU A 16 -19.87 -2.56 13.80
C LEU A 16 -21.16 -2.56 12.98
N LYS A 17 -21.26 -1.68 11.98
CA LYS A 17 -22.47 -1.48 11.15
C LYS A 17 -22.15 -1.48 9.66
N GLU A 18 -21.33 -2.44 9.21
CA GLU A 18 -21.04 -2.61 7.79
C GLU A 18 -22.21 -3.28 7.04
N PRO A 19 -22.71 -2.70 5.94
CA PRO A 19 -23.77 -3.33 5.16
C PRO A 19 -23.34 -4.70 4.65
N ARG A 20 -24.16 -5.73 4.89
CA ARG A 20 -23.94 -7.11 4.41
C ARG A 20 -22.73 -7.84 5.03
N LYS A 21 -22.18 -7.34 6.14
CA LYS A 21 -21.17 -8.04 6.95
C LYS A 21 -21.54 -8.03 8.43
N SER A 22 -21.17 -9.10 9.14
CA SER A 22 -21.31 -9.13 10.61
C SER A 22 -20.22 -8.29 11.27
N ALA A 23 -20.49 -7.76 12.46
CA ALA A 23 -19.52 -6.98 13.22
C ALA A 23 -18.23 -7.75 13.54
N GLN A 24 -18.30 -9.08 13.62
CA GLN A 24 -17.14 -9.95 13.88
C GLN A 24 -16.29 -10.22 12.62
N SER A 25 -16.82 -9.88 11.43
CA SER A 25 -16.10 -10.08 10.16
C SER A 25 -14.89 -9.17 10.06
N LYS A 26 -13.84 -9.64 9.38
CA LYS A 26 -12.64 -8.84 9.12
C LYS A 26 -12.90 -7.84 8.00
N SER A 27 -12.54 -6.59 8.24
CA SER A 27 -12.33 -5.55 7.24
C SER A 27 -10.87 -5.12 7.27
N TYR A 28 -10.46 -4.30 6.32
CA TYR A 28 -9.07 -3.95 6.12
C TYR A 28 -8.94 -2.44 5.98
N MET A 29 -7.86 -1.92 6.55
CA MET A 29 -7.41 -0.55 6.32
C MET A 29 -6.00 -0.64 5.76
N TRP A 30 -5.81 -0.15 4.55
CA TRP A 30 -4.49 0.06 3.99
C TRP A 30 -3.95 1.40 4.46
N LEU A 31 -2.67 1.40 4.82
CA LEU A 31 -1.93 2.58 5.22
C LEU A 31 -0.83 2.80 4.20
N TYR A 32 -0.72 4.03 3.71
CA TYR A 32 0.37 4.46 2.85
C TYR A 32 1.08 5.59 3.57
N TRP A 33 2.40 5.53 3.74
CA TRP A 33 3.13 6.56 4.45
C TRP A 33 4.16 7.22 3.53
N THR A 34 4.05 8.54 3.34
CA THR A 34 5.14 9.35 2.80
C THR A 34 6.17 9.51 3.91
N SER A 35 7.34 8.94 3.73
CA SER A 35 8.44 8.93 4.71
C SER A 35 8.62 10.25 5.49
N SER A 36 9.15 10.19 6.71
CA SER A 36 9.44 11.39 7.54
C SER A 36 10.45 12.36 6.91
N TYR A 37 11.13 11.95 5.85
CA TYR A 37 12.08 12.77 5.10
C TYR A 37 11.43 13.57 3.96
N THR A 38 10.11 13.50 3.81
CA THR A 38 9.35 14.30 2.84
C THR A 38 9.01 15.66 3.43
N ALA A 39 8.86 16.68 2.58
CA ALA A 39 8.53 18.04 3.03
C ALA A 39 7.16 18.10 3.74
N GLU A 40 6.22 17.26 3.31
CA GLU A 40 4.87 17.17 3.85
C GLU A 40 4.50 15.70 4.16
N PRO A 41 4.89 15.18 5.33
CA PRO A 41 4.59 13.81 5.69
C PRO A 41 3.08 13.61 5.93
N MET A 42 2.51 12.59 5.30
CA MET A 42 1.12 12.19 5.38
C MET A 42 0.98 10.66 5.42
N ILE A 43 -0.11 10.20 6.03
CA ILE A 43 -0.49 8.79 6.06
C ILE A 43 -1.91 8.65 5.51
N PRO A 44 -2.11 8.48 4.19
CA PRO A 44 -3.40 8.10 3.66
C PRO A 44 -3.89 6.76 4.20
N TYR A 45 -5.16 6.72 4.59
CA TYR A 45 -5.88 5.53 5.03
C TYR A 45 -6.93 5.15 3.99
N GLU A 46 -6.91 3.90 3.55
CA GLU A 46 -7.87 3.37 2.59
C GLU A 46 -8.64 2.20 3.20
N TYR A 47 -9.94 2.41 3.42
CA TYR A 47 -10.82 1.35 3.90
C TYR A 47 -11.21 0.39 2.77
N ARG A 48 -11.14 -0.91 3.04
CA ARG A 48 -11.60 -1.95 2.13
C ARG A 48 -12.37 -3.05 2.89
N PRO A 49 -13.51 -3.51 2.35
CA PRO A 49 -14.35 -4.52 3.00
C PRO A 49 -13.78 -5.95 2.88
N ASP A 50 -12.77 -6.16 2.05
CA ASP A 50 -12.15 -7.46 1.77
C ASP A 50 -10.62 -7.37 1.61
N ARG A 51 -9.96 -8.52 1.51
CA ARG A 51 -8.50 -8.62 1.32
C ARG A 51 -8.09 -8.92 -0.13
N LYS A 52 -8.84 -8.44 -1.12
CA LYS A 52 -8.52 -8.74 -2.51
C LYS A 52 -7.20 -8.10 -2.91
N ALA A 53 -6.44 -8.82 -3.74
CA ALA A 53 -5.17 -8.32 -4.26
C ALA A 53 -5.34 -7.04 -5.10
N SER A 54 -6.51 -6.85 -5.71
CA SER A 54 -6.84 -5.65 -6.47
C SER A 54 -6.86 -4.37 -5.65
N ASN A 55 -7.05 -4.44 -4.32
CA ASN A 55 -7.27 -3.25 -3.50
C ASN A 55 -6.06 -2.31 -3.49
N SER A 56 -4.87 -2.81 -3.09
CA SER A 56 -3.67 -1.98 -3.12
C SER A 56 -3.17 -1.71 -4.54
N ALA A 57 -3.46 -2.60 -5.49
CA ALA A 57 -3.09 -2.43 -6.89
C ALA A 57 -3.80 -1.22 -7.52
N GLU A 58 -5.10 -1.06 -7.23
CA GLU A 58 -5.91 0.06 -7.70
C GLU A 58 -5.41 1.40 -7.13
N PHE A 59 -5.13 1.45 -5.82
CA PHE A 59 -4.63 2.67 -5.18
C PHE A 59 -3.24 3.08 -5.69
N LEU A 60 -2.37 2.11 -5.96
CA LEU A 60 -0.98 2.32 -6.38
C LEU A 60 -0.80 2.33 -7.91
N MET A 61 -1.88 2.32 -8.69
CA MET A 61 -1.81 2.20 -10.15
C MET A 61 -0.94 3.29 -10.81
N ASP A 62 -1.03 4.52 -10.30
CA ASP A 62 -0.29 5.68 -10.83
C ASP A 62 0.97 6.00 -10.00
N PHE A 63 1.36 5.11 -9.07
CA PHE A 63 2.55 5.31 -8.25
C PHE A 63 3.82 4.89 -9.02
N HIS A 64 4.79 5.81 -9.05
CA HIS A 64 6.12 5.57 -9.62
C HIS A 64 7.17 5.92 -8.57
N GLY A 65 7.94 4.92 -8.12
CA GLY A 65 8.92 5.08 -7.05
C GLY A 65 9.05 3.81 -6.21
N TRP A 66 9.75 3.86 -5.10
CA TRP A 66 10.02 2.70 -4.24
C TRP A 66 8.86 2.38 -3.30
N LEU A 67 8.42 1.13 -3.27
CA LEU A 67 7.39 0.68 -2.33
C LEU A 67 7.97 -0.29 -1.31
N HIS A 68 8.12 0.16 -0.07
CA HIS A 68 8.42 -0.72 1.04
C HIS A 68 7.12 -1.31 1.59
N ALA A 69 6.87 -2.57 1.32
CA ALA A 69 5.69 -3.26 1.81
C ALA A 69 6.04 -4.66 2.35
N ASN A 70 5.09 -5.22 3.09
CA ASN A 70 5.14 -6.65 3.41
C ASN A 70 4.98 -7.48 2.12
N GLY A 71 5.28 -8.79 2.16
CA GLY A 71 5.25 -9.67 0.98
C GLY A 71 3.84 -10.04 0.47
N HIS A 72 2.82 -9.22 0.71
CA HIS A 72 1.45 -9.54 0.29
C HIS A 72 1.31 -9.51 -1.25
N PRO A 73 0.62 -10.49 -1.87
CA PRO A 73 0.51 -10.60 -3.33
C PRO A 73 -0.10 -9.38 -4.05
N SER A 74 -0.83 -8.54 -3.31
CA SER A 74 -1.45 -7.32 -3.84
C SER A 74 -0.43 -6.27 -4.30
N TYR A 75 0.82 -6.37 -3.85
CA TYR A 75 1.90 -5.46 -4.27
C TYR A 75 2.65 -5.93 -5.52
N HIS A 76 2.46 -7.18 -5.96
CA HIS A 76 3.11 -7.71 -7.17
C HIS A 76 2.56 -7.10 -8.46
N SER A 77 1.38 -6.51 -8.42
CA SER A 77 0.70 -5.88 -9.56
C SER A 77 0.98 -4.39 -9.70
N VAL A 78 1.87 -3.82 -8.87
CA VAL A 78 2.27 -2.41 -8.99
C VAL A 78 3.23 -2.27 -10.18
N PRO A 79 3.04 -1.29 -11.09
CA PRO A 79 3.82 -1.17 -12.32
C PRO A 79 5.33 -1.10 -12.11
N ALA A 80 6.08 -1.60 -13.11
CA ALA A 80 7.54 -1.59 -13.11
C ALA A 80 8.08 -0.17 -12.91
N GLY A 81 8.86 0.01 -11.83
CA GLY A 81 9.24 1.29 -11.25
C GLY A 81 9.03 1.29 -9.73
N ALA A 82 8.04 0.50 -9.26
CA ALA A 82 7.86 0.15 -7.86
C ALA A 82 8.36 -1.25 -7.54
N TYR A 83 9.43 -1.31 -6.75
CA TYR A 83 10.02 -2.55 -6.28
C TYR A 83 9.34 -2.97 -4.97
N SER A 84 8.39 -3.90 -5.02
CA SER A 84 7.93 -4.60 -3.83
C SER A 84 8.81 -5.83 -3.60
N ARG A 85 9.74 -5.78 -2.64
CA ARG A 85 10.48 -6.98 -2.21
C ARG A 85 10.57 -7.00 -0.69
N GLY A 86 10.03 -8.07 -0.09
CA GLY A 86 10.25 -8.35 1.32
C GLY A 86 11.75 -8.57 1.56
N GLY A 87 12.38 -7.60 2.23
CA GLY A 87 13.82 -7.57 2.47
C GLY A 87 14.59 -6.79 1.39
N LEU A 88 15.21 -5.70 1.83
CA LEU A 88 16.01 -4.75 1.04
C LEU A 88 17.01 -5.43 0.08
N LEU A 89 17.03 -5.00 -1.19
CA LEU A 89 18.21 -4.59 -2.01
C LEU A 89 17.87 -4.59 -3.52
N GLY A 90 18.19 -3.48 -4.20
CA GLY A 90 18.47 -3.43 -5.64
C GLY A 90 17.78 -2.29 -6.44
N ALA A 91 18.56 -1.27 -6.81
CA ALA A 91 18.24 -0.16 -7.74
C ALA A 91 17.94 -0.64 -9.19
N PRO A 92 17.05 0.00 -10.00
CA PRO A 92 17.35 0.16 -11.41
C PRO A 92 18.52 1.15 -11.52
N ALA A 93 19.42 0.89 -12.46
CA ALA A 93 20.45 1.86 -12.83
C ALA A 93 19.77 3.21 -13.13
N ALA A 94 20.19 4.25 -12.42
CA ALA A 94 19.87 5.61 -12.78
C ALA A 94 20.49 5.86 -14.17
N GLU A 95 19.67 6.14 -15.17
CA GLU A 95 20.15 6.87 -16.35
C GLU A 95 20.12 8.37 -16.00
N VAL A 96 21.35 8.89 -15.87
CA VAL A 96 21.85 10.29 -15.90
C VAL A 96 21.22 11.33 -14.97
#